data_AF-A0A842RE08-F1
#
_entry.id   AF-A0A842RE08-F1
#
_cell.length_a   1.000
_cell.length_b   1.000
_cell.length_c   1.000
_cell.angle_alpha   90.00
_cell.angle_beta   90.00
_cell.angle_gamma   90.00
#
_symmetry.space_group_name_H-M   'P 1'
#
loop_
_entity.id
_entity.type
_entity.pdbx_description
1 polymer ?
#
loop_
_entity_poly.entity_id
_entity_poly.type
_entity_poly.pdbx_seq_one_letter_code
_entity_poly.pdbx_strand_id
1 'polypeptide(L)'
;MAIGIRTIVIGFTVGFFAILIDILLLRKYQQRKKSATLTLTAAIFSFGLAAISLAVFALLTELKVSKYGLNFVGINIGYIFTMVADIAIFNFTLQIFVPRDKWIKLVYSICGGVVIGLILPDVVPLSSGGFQDEELLREIIESETNLWKLIILLVLTFIAFTTLLVFALRETRKADLTWEKRGFQFIALFAFVGILVYLFLVLDSFLDQILIKKTQILYHVGLSLTVVDFIFAYLGYIYPPWLRNLFREKPSNSL
;
A
#
# COMPACT_ATOMS: atom_id res chain seq x y z
N MET A 1 -2.23 -17.19 14.04
CA MET A 1 -3.08 -17.02 12.82
C MET A 1 -2.63 -18.05 11.79
N ALA A 2 -3.47 -19.00 11.36
CA ALA A 2 -3.08 -19.91 10.28
C ALA A 2 -3.11 -19.11 8.97
N ILE A 3 -1.95 -18.77 8.44
CA ILE A 3 -1.84 -18.04 7.17
C ILE A 3 -1.79 -19.10 6.08
N GLY A 4 -2.96 -19.46 5.54
CA GLY A 4 -3.06 -20.58 4.61
C GLY A 4 -2.52 -20.28 3.21
N ILE A 5 -2.53 -21.33 2.38
CA ILE A 5 -2.15 -21.32 0.95
C ILE A 5 -2.74 -20.13 0.17
N ARG A 6 -3.93 -19.64 0.56
CA ARG A 6 -4.57 -18.46 -0.05
C ARG A 6 -3.73 -17.19 0.08
N THR A 7 -3.14 -16.92 1.24
CA THR A 7 -2.26 -15.73 1.42
C THR A 7 -1.03 -15.83 0.54
N ILE A 8 -0.47 -17.03 0.39
CA ILE A 8 0.70 -17.28 -0.47
C ILE A 8 0.35 -16.92 -1.92
N VAL A 9 -0.73 -17.50 -2.44
CA VAL A 9 -1.16 -17.27 -3.84
C VAL A 9 -1.50 -15.81 -4.09
N ILE A 10 -2.33 -15.20 -3.23
CA ILE A 10 -2.77 -13.80 -3.44
C ILE A 10 -1.58 -12.85 -3.23
N GLY A 11 -0.74 -13.06 -2.21
CA GLY A 11 0.42 -12.19 -1.94
C GLY A 11 1.45 -12.20 -3.08
N PHE A 12 1.77 -13.38 -3.65
CA PHE A 12 2.62 -13.45 -4.84
C PHE A 12 1.95 -12.80 -6.07
N THR A 13 0.64 -12.96 -6.22
CA THR A 13 -0.11 -12.32 -7.32
C THR A 13 -0.04 -10.80 -7.20
N VAL A 14 -0.33 -10.24 -6.02
CA VAL A 14 -0.24 -8.80 -5.75
C VAL A 14 1.17 -8.28 -6.01
N GLY A 15 2.19 -8.99 -5.50
CA GLY A 15 3.60 -8.66 -5.74
C GLY A 15 3.98 -8.65 -7.22
N PHE A 16 3.54 -9.65 -7.99
CA PHE A 16 3.76 -9.72 -9.42
C PHE A 16 3.13 -8.53 -10.17
N PHE A 17 1.88 -8.18 -9.84
CA PHE A 17 1.21 -7.02 -10.42
C PHE A 17 1.89 -5.69 -10.03
N ALA A 18 2.35 -5.55 -8.79
CA ALA A 18 3.12 -4.39 -8.35
C ALA A 18 4.36 -4.20 -9.23
N ILE A 19 5.16 -5.25 -9.42
CA ILE A 19 6.37 -5.23 -10.26
C ILE A 19 6.03 -4.84 -11.71
N LEU A 20 4.96 -5.40 -12.29
CA LEU A 20 4.54 -5.04 -13.64
C LEU A 20 4.19 -3.55 -13.77
N ILE A 21 3.40 -3.03 -12.83
CA ILE A 21 3.01 -1.62 -12.82
C ILE A 21 4.23 -0.71 -12.59
N ASP A 22 5.14 -1.08 -11.69
CA ASP A 22 6.37 -0.35 -11.44
C ASP A 22 7.27 -0.28 -12.66
N ILE A 23 7.42 -1.37 -13.42
CA ILE A 23 8.17 -1.35 -14.69
C ILE A 23 7.55 -0.34 -15.65
N LEU A 24 6.22 -0.28 -15.75
CA LEU A 24 5.53 0.68 -16.61
C LEU A 24 5.71 2.12 -16.13
N LEU A 25 5.65 2.36 -14.82
CA LEU A 25 5.89 3.67 -14.21
C LEU A 25 7.35 4.12 -14.38
N LEU A 26 8.31 3.23 -14.18
CA LEU A 26 9.74 3.51 -14.34
C LEU A 26 10.09 3.85 -15.80
N ARG A 27 9.52 3.13 -16.77
CA ARG A 27 9.64 3.49 -18.20
C ARG A 27 9.11 4.91 -18.45
N LYS A 28 7.98 5.28 -17.84
CA LYS A 28 7.42 6.64 -17.96
C LYS A 28 8.25 7.68 -17.23
N TYR A 29 8.82 7.34 -16.08
CA TYR A 29 9.76 8.19 -15.37
C TYR A 29 11.01 8.46 -16.20
N GLN A 30 11.57 7.45 -16.86
CA GLN A 30 12.73 7.63 -17.76
C GLN A 30 12.41 8.60 -18.91
N GLN A 31 11.17 8.60 -19.41
CA GLN A 31 10.72 9.51 -20.47
C GLN A 31 10.46 10.94 -19.99
N ARG A 32 9.82 11.13 -18.81
CA ARG A 32 9.33 12.45 -18.35
C ARG A 32 10.13 13.08 -17.22
N LYS A 33 10.94 12.28 -16.50
CA LYS A 33 11.75 12.64 -15.32
C LYS A 33 10.98 13.38 -14.22
N LYS A 34 9.71 13.04 -14.00
CA LYS A 34 8.86 13.66 -12.97
C LYS A 34 9.02 12.95 -11.62
N SER A 35 9.33 13.72 -10.57
CA SER A 35 9.52 13.19 -9.20
C SER A 35 8.28 12.49 -8.66
N ALA A 36 7.08 12.95 -9.01
CA ALA A 36 5.83 12.31 -8.59
C ALA A 36 5.69 10.89 -9.17
N THR A 37 6.20 10.64 -10.39
CA THR A 37 6.21 9.27 -10.95
C THR A 37 7.07 8.34 -10.12
N LEU A 38 8.27 8.78 -9.73
CA LEU A 38 9.18 8.00 -8.89
C LEU A 38 8.58 7.75 -7.50
N THR A 39 7.90 8.76 -6.94
CA THR A 39 7.26 8.64 -5.62
C THR A 39 6.11 7.62 -5.67
N LEU A 40 5.30 7.62 -6.74
CA LEU A 40 4.24 6.63 -6.95
C LEU A 40 4.81 5.22 -7.13
N THR A 41 5.91 5.08 -7.90
CA THR A 41 6.64 3.80 -8.02
C THR A 41 7.13 3.32 -6.67
N ALA A 42 7.73 4.18 -5.85
CA ALA A 42 8.18 3.79 -4.52
C ALA A 42 7.02 3.30 -3.63
N ALA A 43 5.84 3.90 -3.76
CA ALA A 43 4.65 3.45 -3.05
C ALA A 43 4.19 2.05 -3.50
N ILE A 44 3.99 1.86 -4.81
CA ILE A 44 3.53 0.57 -5.36
C ILE A 44 4.56 -0.53 -5.11
N PHE A 45 5.84 -0.23 -5.28
CA PHE A 45 6.92 -1.16 -4.97
C PHE A 45 6.90 -1.60 -3.51
N SER A 46 6.70 -0.64 -2.59
CA SER A 46 6.64 -0.94 -1.15
C SER A 46 5.40 -1.78 -0.82
N PHE A 47 4.23 -1.48 -1.37
CA PHE A 47 3.06 -2.36 -1.23
C PHE A 47 3.29 -3.77 -1.81
N GLY A 48 3.97 -3.87 -2.95
CA GLY A 48 4.37 -5.13 -3.56
C GLY A 48 5.29 -5.95 -2.65
N LEU A 49 6.30 -5.30 -2.06
CA LEU A 49 7.19 -5.92 -1.09
C LEU A 49 6.45 -6.38 0.16
N ALA A 50 5.51 -5.58 0.68
CA ALA A 50 4.67 -5.99 1.81
C ALA A 50 3.92 -7.30 1.52
N ALA A 51 3.29 -7.40 0.34
CA ALA A 51 2.55 -8.59 -0.08
C ALA A 51 3.46 -9.81 -0.31
N ILE A 52 4.65 -9.60 -0.92
CA ILE A 52 5.63 -10.68 -1.13
C ILE A 52 6.19 -11.17 0.21
N SER A 53 6.53 -10.27 1.13
CA SER A 53 6.99 -10.64 2.46
C SER A 53 5.94 -11.49 3.18
N LEU A 54 4.68 -11.06 3.17
CA LEU A 54 3.57 -11.86 3.72
C LEU A 54 3.50 -13.26 3.08
N ALA A 55 3.58 -13.37 1.76
CA ALA A 55 3.52 -14.65 1.05
C ALA A 55 4.72 -15.57 1.35
N VAL A 56 5.94 -15.03 1.36
CA VAL A 56 7.17 -15.79 1.62
C VAL A 56 7.16 -16.34 3.05
N PHE A 57 6.87 -15.48 4.04
CA PHE A 57 6.86 -15.92 5.43
C PHE A 57 5.69 -16.86 5.73
N ALA A 58 4.55 -16.72 5.04
CA ALA A 58 3.47 -17.72 5.09
C ALA A 58 3.92 -19.09 4.53
N LEU A 59 4.61 -19.09 3.39
CA LEU A 59 5.14 -20.31 2.78
C LEU A 59 6.17 -20.99 3.69
N LEU A 60 7.09 -20.23 4.29
CA LEU A 60 8.08 -20.78 5.21
C LEU A 60 7.44 -21.41 6.44
N THR A 61 6.35 -20.83 6.96
CA THR A 61 5.56 -21.42 8.04
C THR A 61 4.89 -22.72 7.62
N GLU A 62 4.25 -22.76 6.45
CA GLU A 62 3.58 -23.98 5.93
C GLU A 62 4.58 -25.12 5.66
N LEU A 63 5.79 -24.76 5.19
CA LEU A 63 6.90 -25.70 5.00
C LEU A 63 7.57 -26.14 6.32
N LYS A 64 7.11 -25.63 7.47
CA LYS A 64 7.66 -25.91 8.81
C LYS A 64 9.18 -25.73 8.88
N VAL A 65 9.70 -24.71 8.20
CA VAL A 65 11.14 -24.39 8.16
C VAL A 65 11.65 -23.99 9.56
N SER A 66 10.76 -23.52 10.44
CA SER A 66 11.03 -23.23 11.84
C SER A 66 10.00 -23.91 12.74
N LYS A 67 10.40 -24.21 13.99
CA LYS A 67 9.47 -24.62 15.05
C LYS A 67 8.49 -23.51 15.42
N TYR A 68 8.82 -22.26 15.11
CA TYR A 68 8.01 -21.09 15.39
C TYR A 68 7.29 -20.59 14.13
N GLY A 69 6.13 -19.95 14.33
CA GLY A 69 5.36 -19.34 13.25
C GLY A 69 6.04 -18.08 12.70
N LEU A 70 6.81 -18.22 11.62
CA LEU A 70 7.52 -17.11 10.95
C LEU A 70 6.59 -16.07 10.28
N ASN A 71 5.30 -16.40 10.19
CA ASN A 71 4.23 -15.57 9.68
C ASN A 71 4.12 -14.21 10.39
N PHE A 72 4.41 -14.14 11.70
CA PHE A 72 4.40 -12.86 12.44
C PHE A 72 5.51 -11.91 11.99
N VAL A 73 6.69 -12.44 11.68
CA VAL A 73 7.80 -11.66 11.10
C VAL A 73 7.39 -11.07 9.76
N GLY A 74 6.75 -11.87 8.91
CA GLY A 74 6.21 -11.41 7.63
C GLY A 74 5.17 -10.29 7.77
N ILE A 75 4.30 -10.37 8.78
CA ILE A 75 3.30 -9.33 9.08
C ILE A 75 3.99 -8.01 9.46
N ASN A 76 4.96 -8.05 10.37
CA ASN A 76 5.64 -6.83 10.83
C ASN A 76 6.47 -6.17 9.71
N ILE A 77 7.18 -6.98 8.90
CA ILE A 77 7.86 -6.49 7.69
C ILE A 77 6.84 -5.87 6.72
N GLY A 78 5.70 -6.52 6.55
CA GLY A 78 4.58 -6.01 5.77
C GLY A 78 4.14 -4.62 6.24
N TYR A 79 3.93 -4.43 7.54
CA TYR A 79 3.55 -3.13 8.11
C TYR A 79 4.60 -2.04 7.88
N ILE A 80 5.90 -2.37 7.98
CA ILE A 80 6.97 -1.41 7.68
C ILE A 80 6.88 -0.94 6.22
N PHE A 81 6.77 -1.88 5.28
CA PHE A 81 6.69 -1.52 3.86
C PHE A 81 5.39 -0.78 3.52
N THR A 82 4.28 -1.16 4.13
CA THR A 82 3.01 -0.45 4.03
C THR A 82 3.14 1.00 4.52
N MET A 83 3.85 1.23 5.63
CA MET A 83 4.11 2.58 6.13
C MET A 83 4.97 3.41 5.16
N VAL A 84 6.02 2.80 4.60
CA VAL A 84 6.83 3.45 3.55
C VAL A 84 5.95 3.82 2.35
N ALA A 85 5.02 2.93 1.98
CA ALA A 85 4.08 3.17 0.90
C ALA A 85 3.17 4.38 1.20
N ASP A 86 2.59 4.45 2.39
CA ASP A 86 1.70 5.56 2.79
C ASP A 86 2.43 6.91 2.81
N ILE A 87 3.68 6.95 3.31
CA ILE A 87 4.55 8.14 3.23
C ILE A 87 4.76 8.55 1.77
N ALA A 88 5.02 7.58 0.88
CA ALA A 88 5.18 7.84 -0.53
C ALA A 88 3.87 8.34 -1.17
N ILE A 89 2.70 7.78 -0.85
CA ILE A 89 1.40 8.25 -1.34
C ILE A 89 1.09 9.68 -0.89
N PHE A 90 1.34 9.99 0.38
CA PHE A 90 1.16 11.35 0.86
C PHE A 90 2.10 12.34 0.15
N ASN A 91 3.37 11.96 0.00
CA ASN A 91 4.37 12.74 -0.74
C ASN A 91 4.03 12.92 -2.22
N PHE A 92 3.45 11.90 -2.85
CA PHE A 92 2.95 11.94 -4.22
C PHE A 92 1.80 12.94 -4.34
N THR A 93 0.85 12.89 -3.40
CA THR A 93 -0.30 13.79 -3.33
C THR A 93 0.14 15.25 -3.26
N LEU A 94 1.05 15.57 -2.33
CA LEU A 94 1.56 16.94 -2.18
C LEU A 94 2.30 17.42 -3.43
N GLN A 95 3.08 16.56 -4.09
CA GLN A 95 3.81 16.96 -5.30
C GLN A 95 2.89 17.30 -6.47
N ILE A 96 1.73 16.66 -6.58
CA ILE A 96 0.78 16.91 -7.68
C ILE A 96 -0.13 18.08 -7.36
N PHE A 97 -0.67 18.13 -6.14
CA PHE A 97 -1.77 19.04 -5.80
C PHE A 97 -1.36 20.25 -4.96
N VAL A 98 -0.25 20.18 -4.21
CA VAL A 98 0.19 21.24 -3.28
C VAL A 98 1.72 21.46 -3.37
N PRO A 99 2.23 22.00 -4.48
CA PRO A 99 3.67 22.02 -4.77
C PRO A 99 4.54 22.92 -3.86
N ARG A 100 3.98 23.58 -2.82
CA ARG A 100 4.70 24.61 -2.04
C ARG A 100 4.82 24.37 -0.53
N ASP A 101 4.10 23.40 0.06
CA ASP A 101 4.11 23.18 1.51
C ASP A 101 5.08 22.07 1.94
N LYS A 102 6.38 22.39 1.89
CA LYS A 102 7.46 21.45 2.27
C LYS A 102 7.38 20.97 3.73
N TRP A 103 6.84 21.78 4.64
CA TRP A 103 6.73 21.45 6.07
C TRP A 103 5.77 20.30 6.34
N ILE A 104 4.60 20.29 5.69
CA ILE A 104 3.60 19.23 5.85
C ILE A 104 4.18 17.88 5.40
N LYS A 105 4.94 17.89 4.31
CA LYS A 105 5.68 16.72 3.80
C LYS A 105 6.65 16.16 4.84
N LEU A 106 7.42 17.05 5.48
CA LEU A 106 8.42 16.69 6.49
C LEU A 106 7.76 16.11 7.74
N VAL A 107 6.72 16.76 8.27
CA VAL A 107 5.99 16.30 9.46
C VAL A 107 5.42 14.91 9.25
N TYR A 108 4.72 14.67 8.14
CA TYR A 108 4.15 13.36 7.84
C TYR A 108 5.23 12.28 7.68
N SER A 109 6.34 12.60 7.01
CA SER A 109 7.46 11.67 6.84
C SER A 109 8.16 11.35 8.18
N ILE A 110 8.29 12.33 9.08
CA ILE A 110 8.82 12.13 10.43
C ILE A 110 7.88 11.24 11.24
N CYS A 111 6.58 11.52 11.24
CA CYS A 111 5.59 10.69 11.94
C CYS A 111 5.63 9.24 11.44
N GLY A 112 5.65 9.01 10.13
CA GLY A 112 5.78 7.67 9.56
C GLY A 112 7.12 7.00 9.90
N GLY A 113 8.22 7.76 9.89
CA GLY A 113 9.55 7.27 10.30
C GLY A 113 9.63 6.86 11.77
N VAL A 114 8.99 7.62 12.68
CA VAL A 114 8.86 7.26 14.10
C VAL A 114 8.12 5.93 14.24
N VAL A 115 7.02 5.74 13.52
CA VAL A 115 6.26 4.49 13.59
C VAL A 115 7.05 3.30 13.04
N ILE A 116 7.79 3.48 11.93
CA ILE A 116 8.74 2.46 11.44
C ILE A 116 9.76 2.12 12.53
N GLY A 117 10.35 3.12 13.18
CA GLY A 117 11.30 2.92 14.28
C GLY A 117 10.72 2.18 15.48
N LEU A 118 9.41 2.30 15.72
CA LEU A 118 8.70 1.56 16.78
C LEU A 118 8.31 0.13 16.39
N ILE A 119 8.25 -0.20 15.09
CA ILE A 119 7.98 -1.55 14.58
C ILE A 119 9.27 -2.33 14.34
N LEU A 120 10.36 -1.64 13.99
CA LEU A 120 11.65 -2.24 13.62
C LEU A 120 12.21 -3.23 14.67
N PRO A 121 12.12 -2.98 16.00
CA PRO A 121 12.57 -3.93 17.02
C PRO A 121 11.81 -5.27 16.99
N ASP A 122 10.57 -5.31 16.49
CA ASP A 122 9.78 -6.54 16.35
C ASP A 122 10.17 -7.36 15.10
N VAL A 123 11.06 -6.84 14.26
CA VAL A 123 11.53 -7.48 13.02
C VAL A 123 13.00 -7.87 13.13
N VAL A 124 13.81 -6.97 13.70
CA VAL A 124 15.24 -7.18 13.90
C VAL A 124 15.49 -7.05 15.40
N PRO A 125 15.71 -8.15 16.13
CA PRO A 125 16.22 -8.02 17.48
C PRO A 125 17.59 -7.38 17.43
N LEU A 126 17.66 -6.13 17.91
CA LEU A 126 18.89 -5.32 17.93
C LEU A 126 19.93 -5.85 18.93
N SER A 127 19.66 -6.97 19.61
CA SER A 127 20.44 -7.50 20.72
C SER A 127 20.70 -9.01 20.66
N SER A 128 21.13 -9.56 19.54
CA SER A 128 22.14 -10.66 19.54
C SER A 128 22.52 -11.03 18.12
N GLY A 129 23.80 -11.38 17.94
CA GLY A 129 24.31 -11.86 16.66
C GLY A 129 23.61 -13.15 16.25
N GLY A 130 22.66 -13.02 15.34
CA GLY A 130 22.09 -14.15 14.60
C GLY A 130 20.69 -14.54 15.05
N PHE A 131 19.89 -14.95 14.07
CA PHE A 131 18.61 -15.64 14.20
C PHE A 131 18.70 -17.02 14.92
N GLN A 132 19.71 -17.23 15.78
CA GLN A 132 19.99 -18.48 16.47
C GLN A 132 19.49 -18.50 17.93
N ASP A 133 19.19 -17.34 18.52
CA ASP A 133 18.57 -17.29 19.85
C ASP A 133 17.07 -17.61 19.79
N GLU A 134 16.73 -18.88 20.08
CA GLU A 134 15.35 -19.38 20.15
C GLU A 134 14.49 -18.63 21.18
N GLU A 135 15.08 -18.11 22.27
CA GLU A 135 14.37 -17.31 23.29
C GLU A 135 13.95 -15.92 22.77
N LEU A 136 14.78 -15.31 21.94
CA LEU A 136 14.57 -13.96 21.43
C LEU A 136 13.54 -13.96 20.27
N LEU A 137 13.56 -15.00 19.44
CA LEU A 137 12.48 -15.29 18.48
C LEU A 137 11.15 -15.56 19.19
N ARG A 138 11.16 -16.24 20.34
CA ARG A 138 9.97 -16.50 21.15
C ARG A 138 9.39 -15.20 21.71
N GLU A 139 10.21 -14.29 22.23
CA GLU A 139 9.75 -13.00 22.77
C GLU A 139 9.13 -12.10 21.69
N ILE A 140 9.71 -12.06 20.48
CA ILE A 140 9.14 -11.33 19.34
C ILE A 140 7.79 -11.92 18.91
N ILE A 141 7.66 -13.24 18.92
CA ILE A 141 6.45 -13.96 18.47
C ILE A 141 5.35 -13.97 19.55
N GLU A 142 5.74 -13.98 20.84
CA GLU A 142 4.82 -13.84 21.98
C GLU A 142 4.40 -12.39 22.22
N SER A 143 5.10 -11.40 21.63
CA SER A 143 4.59 -10.05 21.54
C SER A 143 3.36 -10.04 20.61
N GLU A 144 2.18 -10.24 21.21
CA GLU A 144 0.91 -10.09 20.52
C GLU A 144 0.94 -8.78 19.75
N THR A 145 0.79 -8.89 18.41
CA THR A 145 0.71 -7.77 17.46
C THR A 145 0.04 -6.58 18.13
N ASN A 146 0.85 -5.63 18.57
CA ASN A 146 0.44 -4.64 19.54
C ASN A 146 -0.66 -3.79 18.88
N LEU A 147 -1.92 -3.95 19.30
CA LEU A 147 -3.11 -3.44 18.63
C LEU A 147 -3.01 -1.93 18.31
N TRP A 148 -2.28 -1.20 19.14
CA TRP A 148 -1.95 0.21 18.94
C TRP A 148 -1.12 0.49 17.68
N LYS A 149 -0.19 -0.40 17.28
CA LYS A 149 0.63 -0.25 16.05
C LYS A 149 -0.26 -0.29 14.81
N LEU A 150 -1.23 -1.21 14.81
CA LEU A 150 -2.23 -1.35 13.74
C LEU A 150 -3.16 -0.12 13.68
N ILE A 151 -3.58 0.42 14.84
CA ILE A 151 -4.34 1.67 14.90
C ILE A 151 -3.55 2.84 14.30
N ILE A 152 -2.28 3.01 14.66
CA ILE A 152 -1.47 4.12 14.14
C ILE A 152 -1.25 3.98 12.63
N LEU A 153 -0.96 2.77 12.15
CA LEU A 153 -0.87 2.48 10.72
C LEU A 153 -2.17 2.89 10.02
N LEU A 154 -3.31 2.45 10.53
CA LEU A 154 -4.63 2.80 9.99
C LEU A 154 -4.85 4.31 9.92
N VAL A 155 -4.52 5.05 10.98
CA VAL A 155 -4.68 6.51 11.02
C VAL A 155 -3.83 7.18 9.93
N LEU A 156 -2.57 6.77 9.80
CA LEU A 156 -1.67 7.34 8.79
C LEU A 156 -2.16 7.00 7.38
N THR A 157 -2.42 5.73 7.09
CA THR A 157 -3.02 5.30 5.83
C THR A 157 -4.28 6.11 5.48
N PHE A 158 -5.20 6.23 6.45
CA PHE A 158 -6.46 6.94 6.24
C PHE A 158 -6.21 8.41 5.93
N ILE A 159 -5.27 9.07 6.60
CA ILE A 159 -4.85 10.44 6.30
C ILE A 159 -4.26 10.52 4.88
N ALA A 160 -3.34 9.62 4.50
CA ALA A 160 -2.71 9.63 3.18
C ALA A 160 -3.72 9.53 2.05
N PHE A 161 -4.56 8.49 2.08
CA PHE A 161 -5.53 8.24 1.02
C PHE A 161 -6.72 9.21 1.05
N THR A 162 -7.19 9.65 2.22
CA THR A 162 -8.25 10.67 2.30
C THR A 162 -7.75 12.01 1.74
N THR A 163 -6.52 12.40 2.05
CA THR A 163 -5.90 13.60 1.47
C THR A 163 -5.86 13.49 -0.06
N LEU A 164 -5.38 12.35 -0.58
CA LEU A 164 -5.37 12.10 -2.03
C LEU A 164 -6.77 12.18 -2.64
N LEU A 165 -7.76 11.54 -2.02
CA LEU A 165 -9.15 11.52 -2.47
C LEU A 165 -9.74 12.93 -2.55
N VAL A 166 -9.59 13.72 -1.49
CA VAL A 166 -10.12 15.09 -1.42
C VAL A 166 -9.52 15.97 -2.51
N PHE A 167 -8.19 15.94 -2.69
CA PHE A 167 -7.54 16.74 -3.72
C PHE A 167 -7.88 16.27 -5.14
N ALA A 168 -7.92 14.96 -5.38
CA ALA A 168 -8.29 14.41 -6.69
C ALA A 168 -9.75 14.77 -7.07
N LEU A 169 -10.69 14.68 -6.14
CA LEU A 169 -12.08 15.10 -6.36
C LEU A 169 -12.19 16.62 -6.59
N ARG A 170 -11.41 17.42 -5.87
CA ARG A 170 -11.36 18.88 -6.08
C ARG A 170 -10.87 19.23 -7.47
N GLU A 171 -9.79 18.61 -7.95
CA GLU A 171 -9.26 18.87 -9.30
C GLU A 171 -10.18 18.31 -10.39
N THR A 172 -10.87 17.19 -10.15
CA THR A 172 -11.92 16.69 -11.05
C THR A 172 -13.00 17.73 -11.32
N ARG A 173 -13.40 18.50 -10.30
CA ARG A 173 -14.44 19.54 -10.43
C ARG A 173 -13.95 20.80 -11.15
N LYS A 174 -12.64 21.05 -11.16
CA LYS A 174 -12.03 22.22 -11.80
C LYS A 174 -11.56 21.97 -13.23
N ALA A 175 -11.28 20.72 -13.58
CA ALA A 175 -10.83 20.37 -14.92
C ALA A 175 -11.91 20.75 -15.94
N ASP A 176 -11.51 21.35 -17.06
CA ASP A 176 -12.44 21.72 -18.13
C ASP A 176 -12.64 20.54 -19.08
N LEU A 177 -11.53 19.90 -19.48
CA LEU A 177 -11.52 18.84 -20.47
C LEU A 177 -11.97 17.50 -19.87
N THR A 178 -12.82 16.78 -20.60
CA THR A 178 -13.34 15.46 -20.16
C THR A 178 -12.26 14.43 -19.88
N TRP A 179 -11.19 14.40 -20.67
CA TRP A 179 -10.08 13.45 -20.45
C TRP A 179 -9.27 13.76 -19.19
N GLU A 180 -9.16 15.03 -18.78
CA GLU A 180 -8.53 15.42 -17.51
C GLU A 180 -9.38 15.00 -16.32
N LYS A 181 -10.69 15.24 -16.40
CA LYS A 181 -11.67 14.78 -15.39
C LYS A 181 -11.55 13.28 -15.15
N ARG A 182 -11.46 12.49 -16.22
CA ARG A 182 -11.30 11.03 -16.14
C ARG A 182 -9.98 10.63 -15.47
N GLY A 183 -8.88 11.29 -15.79
CA GLY A 183 -7.59 11.07 -15.11
C GLY A 183 -7.70 11.28 -13.60
N PHE A 184 -8.26 12.41 -13.16
CA PHE A 184 -8.45 12.68 -11.74
C PHE A 184 -9.47 11.74 -11.07
N GLN A 185 -10.51 11.31 -11.78
CA GLN A 185 -11.45 10.30 -11.29
C GLN A 185 -10.76 8.95 -11.03
N PHE A 186 -9.84 8.52 -11.89
CA PHE A 186 -9.06 7.30 -11.63
C PHE A 186 -8.13 7.45 -10.43
N ILE A 187 -7.54 8.63 -10.21
CA ILE A 187 -6.77 8.90 -8.97
C ILE A 187 -7.68 8.88 -7.74
N ALA A 188 -8.91 9.40 -7.85
CA ALA A 188 -9.89 9.33 -6.76
C ALA A 188 -10.34 7.87 -6.50
N LEU A 189 -10.53 7.06 -7.54
CA LEU A 189 -10.83 5.63 -7.41
C LEU A 189 -9.69 4.85 -6.78
N PHE A 190 -8.44 5.14 -7.16
CA PHE A 190 -7.25 4.66 -6.46
C PHE A 190 -7.31 5.02 -4.97
N ALA A 191 -7.57 6.28 -4.65
CA ALA A 191 -7.65 6.67 -3.24
C ALA A 191 -8.77 5.97 -2.46
N PHE A 192 -9.93 5.79 -3.09
CA PHE A 192 -11.07 5.12 -2.50
C PHE A 192 -10.85 3.61 -2.30
N VAL A 193 -10.30 2.92 -3.31
CA VAL A 193 -9.97 1.49 -3.23
C VAL A 193 -8.89 1.26 -2.18
N GLY A 194 -7.86 2.11 -2.12
CA GLY A 194 -6.88 2.12 -1.04
C GLY A 194 -7.56 2.14 0.34
N ILE A 195 -8.46 3.08 0.61
CA ILE A 195 -9.21 3.11 1.89
C ILE A 195 -9.97 1.80 2.15
N LEU A 196 -10.66 1.25 1.13
CA LEU A 196 -11.40 -0.01 1.27
C LEU A 196 -10.50 -1.20 1.60
N VAL A 197 -9.32 -1.30 0.99
CA VAL A 197 -8.34 -2.36 1.26
C VAL A 197 -8.05 -2.42 2.76
N TYR A 198 -7.72 -1.27 3.37
CA TYR A 198 -7.39 -1.21 4.79
C TYR A 198 -8.61 -1.35 5.70
N LEU A 199 -9.77 -0.82 5.32
CA LEU A 199 -11.01 -1.09 6.05
C LEU A 199 -11.30 -2.59 6.12
N PHE A 200 -11.12 -3.33 5.03
CA PHE A 200 -11.30 -4.78 5.05
C PHE A 200 -10.27 -5.51 5.91
N LEU A 201 -8.99 -5.11 5.87
CA LEU A 201 -7.95 -5.68 6.74
C LEU A 201 -8.27 -5.45 8.23
N VAL A 202 -8.74 -4.25 8.59
CA VAL A 202 -9.09 -3.90 9.96
C VAL A 202 -10.37 -4.59 10.40
N LEU A 203 -11.42 -4.59 9.57
CA LEU A 203 -12.66 -5.28 9.87
C LEU A 203 -12.44 -6.78 10.07
N ASP A 204 -11.60 -7.42 9.25
CA ASP A 204 -11.22 -8.83 9.44
C ASP A 204 -10.57 -9.04 10.82
N SER A 205 -9.63 -8.15 11.20
CA SER A 205 -8.95 -8.20 12.49
C SER A 205 -9.90 -8.01 13.68
N PHE A 206 -10.90 -7.12 13.57
CA PHE A 206 -11.93 -6.94 14.60
C PHE A 206 -12.91 -8.12 14.65
N LEU A 207 -13.31 -8.67 13.50
CA LEU A 207 -14.21 -9.82 13.44
C LEU A 207 -13.57 -11.07 14.03
N ASP A 208 -12.26 -11.26 13.82
CA ASP A 208 -11.49 -12.37 14.43
C ASP A 208 -11.46 -12.30 15.97
N GLN A 209 -11.70 -11.14 16.58
CA GLN A 209 -11.81 -10.99 18.04
C GLN A 209 -13.22 -11.26 18.57
N ILE A 210 -14.27 -10.99 17.77
CA ILE A 210 -15.67 -11.04 18.21
C ILE A 210 -16.32 -12.39 17.83
N LEU A 211 -15.95 -12.96 16.69
CA LEU A 211 -16.53 -14.21 16.18
C LEU A 211 -15.68 -15.41 16.62
N ILE A 212 -16.35 -16.43 17.17
CA ILE A 212 -15.73 -17.70 17.58
C ILE A 212 -15.13 -18.46 16.37
N LYS A 213 -15.56 -18.14 15.14
CA LYS A 213 -14.99 -18.67 13.90
C LYS A 213 -14.12 -17.62 13.23
N LYS A 214 -12.82 -17.91 13.12
CA LYS A 214 -11.86 -17.11 12.38
C LYS A 214 -12.20 -17.13 10.89
N THR A 215 -12.59 -16.00 10.32
CA THR A 215 -12.89 -15.88 8.88
C THR A 215 -11.98 -14.83 8.26
N GLN A 216 -11.02 -15.27 7.46
CA GLN A 216 -10.04 -14.39 6.78
C GLN A 216 -10.52 -13.87 5.42
N ILE A 217 -11.84 -13.85 5.20
CA ILE A 217 -12.40 -13.54 3.87
C ILE A 217 -12.16 -12.07 3.53
N LEU A 218 -12.40 -11.16 4.48
CA LEU A 218 -12.22 -9.73 4.24
C LEU A 218 -10.74 -9.40 4.06
N TYR A 219 -9.86 -10.06 4.81
CA TYR A 219 -8.41 -9.93 4.63
C TYR A 219 -7.98 -10.25 3.19
N HIS A 220 -8.43 -11.40 2.64
CA HIS A 220 -8.08 -11.80 1.29
C HIS A 220 -8.72 -10.92 0.21
N VAL A 221 -9.95 -10.44 0.43
CA VAL A 221 -10.62 -9.50 -0.48
C VAL A 221 -9.85 -8.17 -0.50
N GLY A 222 -9.48 -7.65 0.67
CA GLY A 222 -8.64 -6.45 0.80
C GLY A 222 -7.32 -6.61 0.05
N LEU A 223 -6.58 -7.70 0.29
CA LEU A 223 -5.31 -7.97 -0.40
C LEU A 223 -5.48 -8.04 -1.92
N SER A 224 -6.57 -8.66 -2.40
CA SER A 224 -6.84 -8.78 -3.84
C SER A 224 -7.19 -7.44 -4.47
N LEU A 225 -7.90 -6.56 -3.75
CA LEU A 225 -8.25 -5.22 -4.21
C LEU A 225 -7.02 -4.33 -4.43
N THR A 226 -5.90 -4.60 -3.76
CA THR A 226 -4.64 -3.90 -4.00
C THR A 226 -4.18 -3.98 -5.47
N VAL A 227 -4.51 -5.06 -6.19
CA VAL A 227 -4.22 -5.15 -7.64
C VAL A 227 -5.02 -4.11 -8.43
N VAL A 228 -6.31 -3.98 -8.12
CA VAL A 228 -7.21 -2.99 -8.75
C VAL A 228 -6.73 -1.57 -8.43
N ASP A 229 -6.25 -1.38 -7.21
CA ASP A 229 -5.66 -0.13 -6.73
C ASP A 229 -4.47 0.30 -7.60
N PHE A 230 -3.50 -0.59 -7.82
CA PHE A 230 -2.34 -0.31 -8.68
C PHE A 230 -2.72 0.03 -10.12
N ILE A 231 -3.75 -0.62 -10.66
CA ILE A 231 -4.26 -0.33 -12.00
C ILE A 231 -4.82 1.10 -12.04
N PHE A 232 -5.63 1.49 -11.06
CA PHE A 232 -6.16 2.86 -10.99
C PHE A 232 -5.07 3.91 -10.79
N ALA A 233 -4.06 3.62 -9.97
CA ALA A 233 -2.90 4.50 -9.80
C ALA A 233 -2.19 4.75 -11.14
N TYR A 234 -1.91 3.67 -11.89
CA TYR A 234 -1.26 3.76 -13.20
C TYR A 234 -2.12 4.51 -14.22
N LEU A 235 -3.39 4.12 -14.38
CA LEU A 235 -4.29 4.72 -15.35
C LEU A 235 -4.57 6.19 -15.04
N GLY A 236 -4.78 6.54 -13.77
CA GLY A 236 -5.05 7.91 -13.36
C GLY A 236 -3.86 8.84 -13.53
N TYR A 237 -2.66 8.40 -13.13
CA TYR A 237 -1.50 9.27 -13.14
C TYR A 237 -0.77 9.32 -14.50
N ILE A 238 -0.55 8.17 -15.15
CA ILE A 238 0.12 8.13 -16.46
C ILE A 238 -0.81 8.55 -17.59
N TYR A 239 -2.09 8.13 -17.48
CA TYR A 239 -3.16 8.36 -18.44
C TYR A 239 -2.72 8.07 -19.89
N PRO A 240 -2.60 6.79 -20.27
CA PRO A 240 -1.94 6.39 -21.51
C PRO A 240 -2.70 6.89 -22.76
N PRO A 241 -2.03 7.04 -23.92
CA PRO A 241 -2.62 7.64 -25.11
C PRO A 241 -3.90 6.95 -25.61
N TRP A 242 -3.96 5.61 -25.53
CA TRP A 242 -5.16 4.86 -25.90
C TRP A 242 -6.37 5.23 -25.03
N LEU A 243 -6.17 5.42 -23.73
CA LEU A 243 -7.21 5.85 -22.79
C LEU A 243 -7.62 7.30 -23.07
N ARG A 244 -6.64 8.16 -23.36
CA ARG A 244 -6.89 9.55 -23.74
C ARG A 244 -7.73 9.65 -25.01
N ASN A 245 -7.48 8.81 -26.00
CA ASN A 245 -8.22 8.80 -27.26
C ASN A 245 -9.68 8.37 -27.10
N LEU A 246 -9.97 7.46 -26.14
CA LEU A 246 -11.35 7.05 -25.84
C LEU A 246 -12.21 8.20 -25.29
N PHE A 247 -11.59 9.13 -24.58
CA PHE A 247 -12.27 10.26 -23.93
C PHE A 247 -11.92 11.62 -24.56
N ARG A 248 -11.31 11.62 -25.74
CA ARG A 248 -10.99 12.87 -26.43
C ARG A 248 -12.25 13.44 -27.04
N GLU A 249 -12.59 14.66 -26.68
CA GLU A 249 -13.66 15.41 -27.34
C GLU A 249 -13.35 15.49 -28.85
N LYS A 250 -14.31 15.02 -29.67
CA LYS A 250 -14.24 15.29 -31.10
C LYS A 250 -14.43 16.80 -31.29
N PRO A 251 -13.64 17.46 -32.14
CA PRO A 251 -13.89 18.87 -32.44
C PRO A 251 -15.34 18.99 -32.89
N SER A 252 -16.12 19.85 -32.22
CA SER A 252 -17.43 20.23 -32.71
C SER A 252 -17.19 20.81 -34.09
N ASN A 253 -17.64 20.13 -35.15
CA ASN A 253 -17.72 20.75 -36.45
C ASN A 253 -18.57 22.00 -36.23
N SER A 254 -17.93 23.17 -36.34
CA SER A 254 -18.59 24.46 -36.42
C SER A 254 -19.51 24.40 -37.62
N LEU A 255 -20.81 24.24 -37.34
CA LEU A 255 -21.89 24.58 -38.25
C LEU A 255 -22.08 26.09 -38.22
#